data_AF-A0A924SCH5-F1
#
_entry.id   AF-A0A924SCH5-F1
#
_cell.length_a   1.000
_cell.length_b   1.000
_cell.length_c   1.000
_cell.angle_alpha   90.00
_cell.angle_beta   90.00
_cell.angle_gamma   90.00
#
_symmetry.space_group_name_H-M   'P 1'
#
loop_
_entity.id
_entity.type
_entity.pdbx_description
1 polymer ?
#
loop_
_entity_poly.entity_id
_entity_poly.type
_entity_poly.pdbx_seq_one_letter_code
_entity_poly.pdbx_strand_id
1 'polypeptide(L)'
;MQLAVAIQALSIVAFAAYGAGALLLQDMVEEFERYGLARLRVPIATLQIVGSLGLAAGFFFRPLLLLSAAGFTVMMMAALVVRVRIRDPLTAMAPAFVLLCLTLYLLLTA
;
A
#
# COMPACT_ATOMS: atom_id res chain seq x y z
N MET A 1 -19.72 10.11 2.69
CA MET A 1 -19.99 8.75 2.16
C MET A 1 -19.42 8.52 0.77
N GLN A 2 -19.74 9.33 -0.25
CA GLN A 2 -19.23 9.13 -1.63
C GLN A 2 -17.69 9.22 -1.76
N LEU A 3 -17.06 10.17 -1.04
CA LEU A 3 -15.60 10.33 -1.07
C LEU A 3 -14.84 9.10 -0.53
N ALA A 4 -15.29 8.51 0.58
CA ALA A 4 -14.63 7.34 1.17
C ALA A 4 -14.68 6.13 0.22
N VAL A 5 -15.81 5.90 -0.45
CA VAL A 5 -15.97 4.85 -1.46
C VAL A 5 -15.02 5.06 -2.64
N ALA A 6 -14.88 6.29 -3.12
CA ALA A 6 -13.95 6.62 -4.20
C ALA A 6 -12.49 6.37 -3.79
N ILE A 7 -12.11 6.77 -2.56
CA ILE A 7 -10.76 6.54 -2.02
C ILE A 7 -10.49 5.04 -1.82
N GLN A 8 -11.47 4.29 -1.34
CA GLN A 8 -11.36 2.84 -1.17
C GLN A 8 -11.16 2.14 -2.51
N ALA A 9 -11.97 2.48 -3.53
CA ALA A 9 -11.80 1.95 -4.88
C ALA A 9 -10.43 2.28 -5.48
N LEU A 10 -9.99 3.53 -5.35
CA LEU A 10 -8.66 3.97 -5.80
C LEU A 10 -7.55 3.20 -5.09
N SER A 11 -7.66 3.04 -3.76
CA SER A 11 -6.68 2.32 -2.95
C SER A 11 -6.60 0.84 -3.33
N ILE A 12 -7.74 0.18 -3.58
CA ILE A 12 -7.78 -1.21 -4.05
C ILE A 12 -6.98 -1.36 -5.34
N VAL A 13 -7.25 -0.52 -6.34
CA VAL A 13 -6.57 -0.56 -7.63
C VAL A 13 -5.08 -0.28 -7.48
N ALA A 14 -4.72 0.76 -6.70
CA ALA A 14 -3.34 1.13 -6.48
C ALA A 14 -2.54 -0.01 -5.81
N PHE A 15 -3.01 -0.54 -4.68
CA PHE A 15 -2.31 -1.62 -3.98
C PHE A 15 -2.28 -2.93 -4.75
N ALA A 16 -3.34 -3.25 -5.51
CA ALA A 16 -3.31 -4.40 -6.41
C ALA A 16 -2.25 -4.23 -7.51
N ALA A 17 -2.17 -3.05 -8.12
CA ALA A 17 -1.18 -2.74 -9.15
C ALA A 17 0.26 -2.75 -8.60
N TYR A 18 0.50 -2.14 -7.43
CA TYR A 18 1.81 -2.16 -6.77
C TYR A 18 2.21 -3.57 -6.32
N GLY A 19 1.28 -4.35 -5.78
CA GLY A 19 1.51 -5.75 -5.42
C GLY A 19 1.85 -6.62 -6.62
N ALA A 20 1.09 -6.50 -7.71
CA ALA A 20 1.37 -7.21 -8.96
C ALA A 20 2.69 -6.75 -9.59
N GLY A 21 2.95 -5.44 -9.60
CA GLY A 21 4.18 -4.87 -10.12
C GLY A 21 5.41 -5.36 -9.36
N ALA A 22 5.33 -5.46 -8.03
CA ALA A 22 6.43 -5.98 -7.22
C ALA A 22 6.75 -7.47 -7.49
N LEU A 23 5.84 -8.23 -8.13
CA LEU A 23 6.07 -9.61 -8.55
C LEU A 23 6.52 -9.72 -10.02
N LEU A 24 6.05 -8.83 -10.89
CA LEU A 24 6.16 -8.98 -12.35
C LEU A 24 7.16 -8.00 -13.00
N LEU A 25 7.29 -6.77 -12.48
CA LEU A 25 8.10 -5.72 -13.10
C LEU A 25 9.53 -5.77 -12.61
N GLN A 26 10.49 -5.84 -13.54
CA GLN A 26 11.92 -5.84 -13.25
C GLN A 26 12.37 -4.55 -12.55
N ASP A 27 11.83 -3.39 -12.93
CA ASP A 27 12.14 -2.10 -12.28
C ASP A 27 11.83 -2.13 -10.78
N MET A 28 10.70 -2.74 -10.39
CA MET A 28 10.35 -2.88 -8.98
C MET A 28 11.24 -3.91 -8.26
N VAL A 29 11.76 -4.91 -8.97
CA VAL A 29 12.76 -5.82 -8.40
C VAL A 29 14.02 -5.06 -7.99
N GLU A 30 14.55 -4.25 -8.90
CA GLU A 30 15.74 -3.43 -8.65
C GLU A 30 15.52 -2.42 -7.52
N GLU A 31 14.32 -1.82 -7.43
CA GLU A 31 13.95 -0.97 -6.31
C GLU A 31 14.02 -1.72 -4.97
N PHE A 32 13.43 -2.92 -4.89
CA PHE A 32 13.47 -3.71 -3.65
C PHE A 32 14.88 -4.18 -3.28
N GLU A 33 15.75 -4.42 -4.25
CA GLU A 33 17.17 -4.69 -4.02
C GLU A 33 17.89 -3.46 -3.46
N ARG A 34 17.67 -2.28 -4.07
CA ARG A 34 18.21 -1.00 -3.61
C ARG A 34 17.73 -0.64 -2.19
N TYR A 35 16.52 -1.05 -1.82
CA TYR A 35 15.97 -0.90 -0.47
C TYR A 35 16.57 -1.86 0.55
N GLY A 36 17.33 -2.88 0.12
CA GLY A 36 17.82 -3.96 0.98
C GLY A 36 16.70 -4.92 1.41
N LEU A 37 15.57 -4.92 0.71
CA LEU A 37 14.34 -5.64 1.04
C LEU A 37 13.99 -6.74 0.03
N ALA A 38 14.94 -7.16 -0.82
CA ALA A 38 14.73 -8.18 -1.85
C ALA A 38 14.04 -9.45 -1.31
N ARG A 39 14.42 -9.91 -0.11
CA ARG A 39 13.82 -11.08 0.55
C ARG A 39 12.38 -10.84 1.02
N LEU A 40 12.03 -9.59 1.34
CA LEU A 40 10.71 -9.19 1.80
C LEU A 40 9.78 -8.76 0.65
N ARG A 41 10.29 -8.66 -0.59
CA ARG A 41 9.51 -8.31 -1.78
C ARG A 41 8.28 -9.20 -1.96
N VAL A 42 8.45 -10.53 -1.99
CA VAL A 42 7.34 -11.47 -2.19
C VAL A 42 6.32 -11.39 -1.04
N PRO A 43 6.71 -11.45 0.25
CA PRO A 43 5.78 -11.25 1.36
C PRO A 43 5.00 -9.91 1.28
N ILE A 44 5.69 -8.81 0.98
CA ILE A 44 5.07 -7.48 0.88
C ILE A 44 4.10 -7.42 -0.30
N ALA A 45 4.46 -8.00 -1.44
CA ALA A 45 3.59 -8.06 -2.61
C ALA A 45 2.33 -8.90 -2.33
N THR A 46 2.49 -10.08 -1.73
CA THR A 46 1.37 -10.93 -1.32
C THR A 46 0.45 -10.22 -0.33
N LEU A 47 1.02 -9.53 0.67
CA LEU A 47 0.23 -8.73 1.63
C LEU A 47 -0.53 -7.59 0.95
N GLN A 48 0.04 -6.93 -0.07
CA GLN A 48 -0.68 -5.90 -0.83
C GLN A 48 -1.85 -6.47 -1.63
N ILE A 49 -1.68 -7.64 -2.25
CA ILE A 49 -2.76 -8.30 -3.01
C ILE A 49 -3.85 -8.80 -2.05
N VAL A 50 -3.49 -9.49 -0.97
CA VAL A 50 -4.46 -9.98 0.01
C VAL A 50 -5.15 -8.82 0.72
N GLY A 51 -4.40 -7.77 1.06
CA GLY A 51 -4.93 -6.56 1.66
C GLY A 51 -5.92 -5.83 0.75
N SER A 52 -5.67 -5.78 -0.56
CA SER A 52 -6.56 -5.11 -1.51
C SER A 52 -7.86 -5.88 -1.69
N LEU A 53 -7.80 -7.22 -1.65
CA LEU A 53 -8.99 -8.07 -1.56
C LEU A 53 -9.76 -7.83 -0.25
N GLY A 54 -9.06 -7.63 0.87
CA GLY A 54 -9.67 -7.26 2.15
C GLY A 54 -10.36 -5.88 2.11
N LEU A 55 -9.75 -4.88 1.46
CA LEU A 55 -10.40 -3.60 1.20
C LEU A 55 -11.64 -3.77 0.32
N ALA A 56 -11.62 -4.64 -0.70
CA ALA A 56 -12.79 -4.92 -1.53
C ALA A 56 -13.91 -5.59 -0.73
N ALA A 57 -13.59 -6.60 0.09
CA ALA A 57 -14.53 -7.22 1.03
C ALA A 57 -15.07 -6.21 2.08
N GLY A 58 -14.30 -5.16 2.36
CA GLY A 58 -14.67 -4.02 3.21
C GLY A 58 -15.95 -3.29 2.79
N PHE A 59 -16.38 -3.38 1.52
CA PHE A 59 -17.69 -2.86 1.09
C PHE A 59 -18.87 -3.59 1.72
N PHE A 60 -18.69 -4.87 2.10
CA PHE A 60 -19.73 -5.70 2.71
C PHE A 60 -19.49 -5.91 4.21
N PHE A 61 -18.22 -5.97 4.63
CA PHE A 61 -17.84 -6.21 6.03
C PHE A 61 -16.91 -5.11 6.54
N ARG A 62 -17.48 -4.19 7.33
CA ARG A 62 -16.79 -3.05 7.94
C ARG A 62 -15.54 -3.42 8.77
N PRO A 63 -15.51 -4.51 9.56
CA PRO A 63 -14.29 -4.91 10.28
C PRO A 63 -13.11 -5.25 9.35
N LEU A 64 -13.38 -5.79 8.15
CA LEU A 64 -12.32 -6.09 7.16
C LEU A 64 -11.75 -4.80 6.57
N LEU A 65 -12.59 -3.78 6.33
CA LEU A 65 -12.13 -2.46 5.91
C LEU A 65 -11.12 -1.89 6.90
N LEU A 66 -11.45 -1.90 8.20
CA LEU A 66 -10.59 -1.42 9.27
C LEU A 66 -9.26 -2.19 9.32
N LEU A 67 -9.32 -3.52 9.29
CA LEU A 67 -8.14 -4.37 9.35
C LEU A 67 -7.21 -4.13 8.16
N SER A 68 -7.76 -4.08 6.94
CA SER A 68 -6.98 -3.84 5.73
C SER A 68 -6.42 -2.42 5.68
N ALA A 69 -7.22 -1.40 6.03
CA ALA A 69 -6.75 -0.01 6.08
C ALA A 69 -5.63 0.17 7.11
N ALA A 70 -5.75 -0.43 8.29
CA ALA A 70 -4.70 -0.42 9.30
C ALA A 70 -3.42 -1.11 8.81
N GLY A 71 -3.55 -2.29 8.20
CA GLY A 71 -2.42 -3.04 7.63
C GLY A 71 -1.70 -2.23 6.54
N PHE A 72 -2.43 -1.61 5.62
CA PHE A 72 -1.85 -0.76 4.58
C PHE A 72 -1.20 0.49 5.15
N THR A 73 -1.81 1.14 6.16
CA THR A 73 -1.23 2.30 6.83
C THR A 73 0.13 1.95 7.43
N VAL A 74 0.24 0.81 8.13
CA VAL A 74 1.51 0.33 8.68
C VAL A 74 2.53 0.04 7.58
N MET A 75 2.12 -0.63 6.49
CA MET A 75 3.02 -0.91 5.36
C MET A 75 3.53 0.37 4.68
N MET A 76 2.68 1.37 4.48
CA MET A 76 3.08 2.64 3.86
C MET A 76 3.98 3.46 4.78
N MET A 77 3.75 3.45 6.10
CA MET A 77 4.68 4.04 7.06
C MET A 77 6.06 3.37 6.99
N ALA A 78 6.11 2.03 6.98
CA ALA A 78 7.36 1.29 6.86
C ALA A 78 8.08 1.61 5.54
N ALA A 79 7.34 1.70 4.43
CA ALA A 79 7.89 2.08 3.13
C ALA A 79 8.50 3.49 3.14
N LEU A 80 7.84 4.47 3.76
CA LEU A 80 8.39 5.82 3.93
C LEU A 80 9.66 5.83 4.78
N VAL A 81 9.68 5.11 5.91
CA VAL A 81 10.87 5.01 6.77
C VAL A 81 12.07 4.46 6.00
N VAL A 82 11.85 3.41 5.21
CA VAL A 82 12.90 2.81 4.36
C VAL A 82 13.37 3.82 3.32
N ARG A 83 12.46 4.53 2.64
CA ARG A 83 12.80 5.56 1.65
C ARG A 83 13.55 6.76 2.25
N VAL A 84 13.22 7.18 3.47
CA VAL A 84 14.00 8.19 4.21
C VAL A 84 15.42 7.67 4.50
N ARG A 85 15.55 6.41 4.92
CA ARG A 85 16.84 5.81 5.29
C ARG A 85 17.81 5.73 4.11
N ILE A 86 17.31 5.40 2.91
CA ILE A 86 18.10 5.35 1.67
C ILE A 86 18.26 6.73 1.01
N ARG A 87 17.69 7.79 1.59
CA ARG A 87 17.70 9.18 1.09
C ARG A 87 17.14 9.29 -0.34
N ASP A 88 16.02 8.62 -0.58
CA ASP A 88 15.31 8.74 -1.86
C ASP A 88 14.82 10.18 -2.09
N PRO A 89 14.73 10.65 -3.35
CA PRO A 89 14.18 11.97 -3.63
C PRO A 89 12.70 12.03 -3.24
N LEU A 90 12.26 13.23 -2.81
CA LEU A 90 10.87 13.45 -2.37
C LEU A 90 9.83 13.03 -3.41
N THR A 91 10.15 13.14 -4.70
CA THR A 91 9.28 12.71 -5.80
C THR A 91 9.05 11.19 -5.82
N ALA A 92 10.05 10.39 -5.45
CA ALA A 92 9.91 8.94 -5.33
C ALA A 92 9.13 8.54 -4.07
N MET A 93 9.14 9.39 -3.05
CA MET A 93 8.39 9.18 -1.80
C MET A 93 6.92 9.63 -1.88
N ALA A 94 6.60 10.52 -2.82
CA ALA A 94 5.25 11.05 -3.03
C ALA A 94 4.16 9.98 -3.13
N PRO A 95 4.29 8.91 -3.94
CA PRO A 95 3.25 7.89 -4.03
C PRO A 95 2.99 7.19 -2.68
N ALA A 96 4.06 6.82 -1.96
CA ALA A 96 3.92 6.18 -0.65
C ALA A 96 3.27 7.12 0.38
N PHE A 97 3.60 8.41 0.33
CA PHE A 97 3.00 9.42 1.20
C PHE A 97 1.51 9.65 0.90
N VAL A 98 1.15 9.79 -0.38
CA VAL A 98 -0.26 9.95 -0.79
C VAL A 98 -1.08 8.74 -0.39
N LEU A 99 -0.59 7.52 -0.67
CA LEU A 99 -1.29 6.29 -0.29
C LEU A 99 -1.41 6.13 1.23
N LEU A 100 -0.41 6.57 2.00
CA LEU A 100 -0.52 6.63 3.46
C LEU A 100 -1.67 7.55 3.89
N CYS A 101 -1.75 8.77 3.36
CA CYS A 101 -2.84 9.69 3.69
C CYS A 101 -4.22 9.13 3.32
N LEU A 102 -4.34 8.49 2.15
CA LEU A 102 -5.59 7.88 1.69
C LEU A 102 -6.03 6.72 2.61
N THR A 103 -5.11 5.82 2.95
CA THR A 103 -5.41 4.67 3.82
C THR A 103 -5.66 5.08 5.27
N LEU A 104 -4.97 6.11 5.76
CA LEU A 104 -5.24 6.69 7.06
C LEU A 104 -6.62 7.38 7.11
N TYR A 105 -7.00 8.10 6.05
CA TYR A 105 -8.33 8.68 5.94
C TYR A 105 -9.42 7.59 5.95
N LEU A 106 -9.21 6.49 5.22
CA LEU A 106 -10.11 5.33 5.28
C LEU A 106 -10.19 4.76 6.68
N LEU A 107 -9.06 4.56 7.37
CA LEU A 107 -9.04 4.02 8.73
C LEU A 107 -9.81 4.88 9.73
N LEU A 108 -9.74 6.21 9.60
CA LEU A 108 -10.42 7.16 10.49
C LEU A 108 -11.91 7.34 10.17
N THR A 109 -12.32 7.10 8.93
CA THR A 109 -13.71 7.28 8.47
C THR A 109 -14.48 5.97 8.29
N ALA A 110 -13.78 4.84 8.44
CA ALA A 110 -14.30 3.49 8.31
C ALA A 110 -15.41 3.17 9.30
#